data_AF-A0AA38G294-F1
#
_entry.id   AF-A0AA38G294-F1
#
_cell.length_a   1.000
_cell.length_b   1.000
_cell.length_c   1.000
_cell.angle_alpha   90.00
_cell.angle_beta   90.00
_cell.angle_gamma   90.00
#
_symmetry.space_group_name_H-M   'P 1'
#
loop_
_entity.id
_entity.type
_entity.pdbx_description
1 polymer ?
#
loop_
_entity_poly.entity_id
_entity_poly.type
_entity_poly.pdbx_seq_one_letter_code
_entity_poly.pdbx_strand_id
1 'polypeptide(L)'
;WVDEVVPDAPWVITKEFLDKYQIDFVAHDALPYADTSGVGKDVYEYIKSIGKFKETKRTEGISTSDIIMRMLKDYNEYVMRNLARGYTRKELGVSYVKEKQLRVNMGITKLRQKVKEHQERVGQKLHTVAKTAGMHHSEWVENADRWVAGFLEKFEEGCYLM
;
A
#
# COMPACT_ATOMS: atom_id res chain seq x y z
N TRP A 1 -20.61 22.31 18.29
CA TRP A 1 -21.02 21.33 19.32
C TRP A 1 -20.39 21.60 20.70
N VAL A 2 -19.46 22.55 20.85
CA VAL A 2 -18.76 22.79 22.13
C VAL A 2 -19.04 24.21 22.59
N ASP A 3 -19.43 24.37 23.86
CA ASP A 3 -19.74 25.65 24.48
C ASP A 3 -18.66 26.08 25.52
N GLU A 4 -18.12 25.14 26.29
CA GLU A 4 -17.06 25.37 27.30
C GLU A 4 -15.96 24.29 27.22
N VAL A 5 -14.73 24.66 27.62
CA VAL A 5 -13.59 23.74 27.73
C VAL A 5 -12.99 23.83 29.13
N VAL A 6 -12.91 22.69 29.82
CA VAL A 6 -12.26 22.56 31.13
C VAL A 6 -10.82 22.02 30.92
N PRO A 7 -9.77 22.83 31.13
CA PRO A 7 -8.40 22.34 31.09
C PRO A 7 -8.10 21.44 32.29
N ASP A 8 -7.07 20.60 32.18
CA ASP A 8 -6.56 19.76 33.26
C ASP A 8 -7.64 18.88 33.92
N ALA A 9 -8.55 18.34 33.10
CA ALA A 9 -9.60 17.44 33.55
C ALA A 9 -9.01 16.18 34.23
N PRO A 10 -9.63 15.69 35.33
CA PRO A 10 -9.10 14.55 36.06
C PRO A 10 -9.24 13.26 35.25
N TRP A 11 -8.33 12.31 35.47
CA TRP A 11 -8.40 10.99 34.85
C TRP A 11 -9.62 10.18 35.31
N VAL A 12 -9.98 10.29 36.58
CA VAL A 12 -11.18 9.69 37.18
C VAL A 12 -12.11 10.81 37.63
N ILE A 13 -13.35 10.81 37.15
CA ILE A 13 -14.34 11.84 37.48
C ILE A 13 -14.87 11.57 38.89
N THR A 14 -14.69 12.55 39.78
CA THR A 14 -15.20 12.47 41.16
C THR A 14 -16.52 13.21 41.32
N LYS A 15 -17.22 12.96 42.43
CA LYS A 15 -18.46 13.68 42.77
C LYS A 15 -18.21 15.19 42.88
N GLU A 16 -17.11 15.59 43.50
CA GLU A 16 -16.74 17.00 43.67
C GLU A 16 -16.54 17.69 42.32
N PHE A 17 -16.00 16.97 41.33
CA PHE A 17 -15.86 17.50 39.96
C PHE A 17 -17.23 17.70 39.29
N LEU A 18 -18.15 16.73 39.42
CA LEU A 18 -19.52 16.85 38.92
C LEU A 18 -20.23 18.05 39.55
N ASP A 19 -20.14 18.19 40.87
CA ASP A 19 -20.83 19.24 41.62
C ASP A 19 -20.23 20.62 41.29
N LYS A 20 -18.90 20.72 41.18
CA LYS A 20 -18.19 21.97 40.84
C LYS A 20 -18.62 22.54 39.50
N TYR A 21 -18.76 21.69 38.48
CA TYR A 21 -19.13 22.10 37.12
C TYR A 21 -20.62 21.88 36.81
N GLN A 22 -21.43 21.54 37.82
CA GLN A 22 -22.86 21.28 37.69
C GLN A 22 -23.21 20.31 36.55
N ILE A 23 -22.45 19.21 36.45
CA ILE A 23 -22.56 18.24 35.35
C ILE A 23 -23.78 17.34 35.54
N ASP A 24 -24.71 17.41 34.59
CA ASP A 24 -25.91 16.55 34.55
C ASP A 24 -25.58 15.14 34.05
N PHE A 25 -24.84 15.03 32.95
CA PHE A 25 -24.48 13.78 32.30
C PHE A 25 -23.03 13.78 31.82
N VAL A 26 -22.43 12.59 31.80
CA VAL A 26 -21.12 12.35 31.20
C VAL A 26 -21.31 11.49 29.96
N ALA A 27 -20.80 11.95 28.81
CA ALA A 27 -20.94 11.25 27.54
C ALA A 27 -19.59 10.68 27.06
N HIS A 28 -19.51 9.36 26.86
CA HIS A 28 -18.34 8.67 26.31
C HIS A 28 -18.78 7.36 25.61
N ASP A 29 -17.89 6.72 24.85
CA ASP A 29 -18.18 5.38 24.33
C ASP A 29 -18.36 4.34 25.46
N ALA A 30 -19.07 3.25 25.16
CA ALA A 30 -19.50 2.26 26.16
C ALA A 30 -18.38 1.33 26.66
N LEU A 31 -17.20 1.34 26.04
CA LEU A 31 -16.14 0.40 26.40
C LEU A 31 -15.58 0.74 27.79
N PRO A 32 -15.27 -0.27 28.62
CA PRO A 32 -14.66 -0.02 29.92
C PRO A 32 -13.25 0.54 29.75
N TYR A 33 -12.95 1.62 30.46
CA TYR A 33 -11.62 2.24 30.47
C TYR A 33 -10.89 1.88 31.77
N ALA A 34 -9.88 1.03 31.68
CA ALA A 34 -9.13 0.58 32.85
C ALA A 34 -8.42 1.75 33.54
N ASP A 35 -8.44 1.74 34.88
CA ASP A 35 -7.66 2.70 35.64
C ASP A 35 -6.16 2.33 35.58
N THR A 36 -5.32 3.36 35.43
CA THR A 36 -3.87 3.27 35.47
C THR A 36 -3.33 2.72 36.79
N SER A 37 -4.10 2.81 37.87
CA SER A 37 -3.75 2.24 39.19
C SER A 37 -3.87 0.70 39.25
N GLY A 38 -4.56 0.07 38.29
CA GLY A 38 -4.82 -1.37 38.27
C GLY A 38 -5.88 -1.86 39.27
N VAL A 39 -6.48 -0.97 40.07
CA VAL A 39 -7.50 -1.32 41.07
C VAL A 39 -8.92 -1.27 40.47
N GLY A 40 -9.19 -0.29 39.61
CA GLY A 40 -10.48 -0.10 38.95
C GLY A 40 -10.55 -0.71 37.54
N LYS A 41 -11.62 -1.46 37.25
CA LYS A 41 -11.85 -2.04 35.91
C LYS A 41 -12.38 -1.00 34.91
N ASP A 42 -13.07 0.02 35.39
CA ASP A 42 -13.65 1.08 34.57
C ASP A 42 -13.68 2.41 35.32
N VAL A 43 -12.99 3.43 34.80
CA VAL A 43 -12.97 4.78 35.40
C VAL A 43 -14.35 5.45 35.43
N TYR A 44 -15.31 4.97 34.64
CA TYR A 44 -16.68 5.48 34.61
C TYR A 44 -17.66 4.70 35.49
N GLU A 45 -17.19 3.70 36.24
CA GLU A 45 -18.05 2.81 37.04
C GLU A 45 -18.97 3.58 38.02
N TYR A 46 -18.43 4.56 38.73
CA TYR A 46 -19.21 5.43 39.62
C TYR A 46 -20.28 6.23 38.88
N ILE A 47 -19.94 6.78 37.71
CA ILE A 47 -20.86 7.60 36.91
C ILE A 47 -22.00 6.75 36.33
N LYS A 48 -21.69 5.51 35.94
CA LYS A 48 -22.66 4.50 35.51
C LYS A 48 -23.60 4.11 36.65
N SER A 49 -23.07 3.89 37.86
CA SER A 49 -23.89 3.45 39.01
C SER A 49 -24.92 4.49 39.48
N ILE A 50 -24.63 5.78 39.30
CA ILE A 50 -25.56 6.89 39.60
C ILE A 50 -26.47 7.27 38.41
N GLY A 51 -26.43 6.53 37.30
CA GLY A 51 -27.31 6.74 36.14
C GLY A 51 -27.02 8.00 35.31
N LYS A 52 -25.83 8.61 35.48
CA LYS A 52 -25.44 9.84 34.77
C LYS A 52 -24.59 9.60 33.52
N PHE A 53 -24.32 8.34 33.16
CA PHE A 53 -23.54 8.01 31.96
C PHE A 53 -24.42 7.96 30.70
N LYS A 54 -23.96 8.56 29.60
CA LYS A 54 -24.61 8.53 28.29
C LYS A 54 -23.67 7.97 27.24
N GLU A 55 -24.01 6.81 26.70
CA GLU A 55 -23.20 6.13 25.70
C GLU A 55 -23.23 6.84 24.35
N THR A 56 -22.06 7.05 23.77
CA THR A 56 -21.90 7.52 22.38
C THR A 56 -21.32 6.41 21.50
N LYS A 57 -21.49 6.55 20.18
CA LYS A 57 -20.94 5.60 19.21
C LYS A 57 -19.66 6.14 18.59
N ARG A 58 -18.65 5.29 18.51
CA ARG A 58 -17.40 5.59 17.79
C ARG A 58 -17.69 5.73 16.30
N THR A 59 -16.95 6.61 15.64
CA THR A 59 -16.99 6.72 14.17
C THR A 59 -16.01 5.72 13.58
N GLU A 60 -16.49 4.85 12.70
CA GLU A 60 -15.65 3.86 12.03
C GLU A 60 -14.72 4.53 10.99
N GLY A 61 -13.55 3.93 10.78
CA GLY A 61 -12.60 4.39 9.76
C GLY A 61 -11.79 5.65 10.10
N ILE A 62 -11.93 6.20 11.32
CA ILE A 62 -11.12 7.32 11.80
C ILE A 62 -10.70 7.14 13.26
N SER A 63 -9.42 7.33 13.53
CA SER A 63 -8.86 7.39 14.89
C SER A 63 -7.50 8.08 14.88
N THR A 64 -7.01 8.53 16.03
CA THR A 64 -5.66 9.09 16.16
C THR A 64 -4.60 8.09 15.69
N SER A 65 -4.72 6.82 16.08
CA SER A 65 -3.81 5.76 15.65
C SER A 65 -3.81 5.58 14.14
N ASP A 66 -4.99 5.58 13.52
CA ASP A 66 -5.11 5.48 12.06
C ASP A 66 -4.43 6.66 11.34
N ILE A 67 -4.63 7.89 11.83
CA ILE A 67 -3.96 9.08 11.30
C ILE A 67 -2.43 8.96 11.44
N ILE A 68 -1.93 8.58 12.62
CA ILE A 68 -0.49 8.37 12.86
C ILE A 68 0.05 7.30 11.90
N MET A 69 -0.65 6.18 11.76
CA MET A 69 -0.23 5.07 10.89
C MET A 69 -0.15 5.50 9.42
N ARG A 70 -1.10 6.34 8.95
CA ARG A 70 -1.03 6.92 7.60
C ARG A 70 0.22 7.78 7.42
N MET A 71 0.54 8.64 8.41
CA MET A 71 1.76 9.47 8.37
C MET A 71 3.04 8.63 8.37
N LEU A 72 3.10 7.58 9.20
CA LEU A 72 4.27 6.71 9.31
C LEU A 72 4.49 5.85 8.07
N LYS A 73 3.42 5.38 7.44
CA LYS A 73 3.48 4.59 6.20
C LYS A 73 4.18 5.35 5.08
N ASP A 74 3.87 6.64 4.94
CA ASP A 74 4.36 7.48 3.85
C ASP A 74 5.69 8.20 4.21
N TYR A 75 6.17 8.05 5.45
CA TYR A 75 7.35 8.74 5.96
C TYR A 75 8.61 8.52 5.12
N ASN A 76 8.88 7.26 4.74
CA ASN A 76 10.08 6.93 3.96
C ASN A 76 10.03 7.57 2.55
N GLU A 77 8.85 7.62 1.93
CA GLU A 77 8.66 8.26 0.63
C GLU A 77 8.81 9.78 0.73
N TYR A 78 8.24 10.38 1.78
CA TYR A 78 8.43 11.79 2.10
C TYR A 78 9.92 12.14 2.22
N VAL A 79 10.70 11.35 2.97
CA VAL A 79 12.14 11.58 3.14
C VAL A 79 12.85 11.52 1.79
N MET A 80 12.60 10.47 0.99
CA MET A 80 13.29 10.31 -0.29
C MET A 80 12.94 11.37 -1.32
N ARG A 81 11.67 11.77 -1.37
CA ARG A 81 11.23 12.86 -2.26
C ARG A 81 11.93 14.18 -1.93
N ASN A 82 12.10 14.49 -0.64
CA ASN A 82 12.77 15.72 -0.23
C ASN A 82 14.30 15.65 -0.41
N LEU A 83 14.93 14.50 -0.14
CA LEU A 83 16.35 14.30 -0.47
C LEU A 83 16.60 14.49 -1.97
N ALA A 84 15.70 14.01 -2.84
CA ALA A 84 15.80 14.20 -4.28
C ALA A 84 15.61 15.66 -4.73
N ARG A 85 14.91 16.48 -3.93
CA ARG A 85 14.73 17.92 -4.15
C ARG A 85 15.91 18.76 -3.66
N GLY A 86 16.90 18.15 -3.01
CA GLY A 86 18.10 18.83 -2.53
C GLY A 86 18.12 19.16 -1.04
N TYR A 87 17.08 18.80 -0.27
CA TYR A 87 17.13 18.93 1.19
C TYR A 87 18.21 18.02 1.78
N THR A 88 18.90 18.49 2.80
CA THR A 88 19.92 17.72 3.51
C THR A 88 19.27 16.81 4.56
N ARG A 89 19.94 15.69 4.87
CA ARG A 89 19.50 14.76 5.92
C ARG A 89 19.31 15.44 7.29
N LYS A 90 20.11 16.46 7.60
CA LYS A 90 20.08 17.18 8.88
C LYS A 90 18.80 18.01 9.01
N GLU A 91 18.40 18.69 7.93
CA GLU A 91 17.14 19.46 7.88
C GLU A 91 15.91 18.56 8.01
N LEU A 92 16.00 17.33 7.50
CA LEU A 92 14.92 16.33 7.60
C LEU A 92 14.93 15.55 8.92
N GLY A 93 15.91 15.78 9.81
CA GLY A 93 16.05 15.01 11.06
C GLY A 93 16.36 13.53 10.83
N VAL A 94 16.93 13.16 9.68
CA VAL A 94 17.17 11.77 9.28
C VAL A 94 18.60 11.35 9.62
N SER A 95 18.73 10.20 10.27
CA SER A 95 20.03 9.61 10.57
C SER A 95 20.78 9.18 9.30
N TYR A 96 22.11 9.24 9.32
CA TYR A 96 22.93 8.89 8.16
C TYR A 96 22.70 7.44 7.68
N VAL A 97 22.57 6.50 8.62
CA VAL A 97 22.30 5.09 8.32
C VAL A 97 20.96 4.93 7.60
N LYS A 98 19.92 5.61 8.12
CA LYS A 98 18.58 5.57 7.52
C LYS A 98 18.59 6.15 6.11
N GLU A 99 19.28 7.27 5.88
CA GLU A 99 19.42 7.87 4.56
C GLU A 99 20.05 6.90 3.55
N LYS A 100 21.16 6.25 3.93
CA LYS A 100 21.84 5.28 3.07
C LYS A 100 20.97 4.06 2.79
N GLN A 101 20.29 3.53 3.81
CA GLN A 101 19.35 2.42 3.65
C GLN A 101 18.23 2.76 2.65
N LEU A 102 17.62 3.94 2.77
CA LEU A 102 16.56 4.37 1.86
C LEU A 102 17.08 4.55 0.42
N ARG A 103 18.29 5.08 0.26
CA ARG A 103 18.93 5.24 -1.06
C ARG A 103 19.21 3.89 -1.73
N VAL A 104 19.66 2.88 -0.96
CA VAL A 104 19.86 1.51 -1.43
C VAL A 104 18.53 0.86 -1.83
N ASN A 105 17.50 0.96 -0.97
CA ASN A 105 16.18 0.41 -1.26
C ASN A 105 15.57 1.01 -2.54
N MET A 106 15.76 2.32 -2.77
CA MET A 106 15.36 2.94 -4.03
C MET A 106 16.15 2.42 -5.22
N GLY A 107 17.47 2.23 -5.07
CA GLY A 107 18.31 1.63 -6.11
C GLY A 107 17.82 0.24 -6.52
N ILE A 108 17.52 -0.61 -5.53
CA ILE A 108 16.96 -1.96 -5.74
C ILE A 108 15.60 -1.88 -6.42
N THR A 109 14.72 -0.97 -5.98
CA THR A 109 13.38 -0.81 -6.57
C THR A 109 13.45 -0.37 -8.03
N LYS A 110 14.33 0.59 -8.36
CA LYS A 110 14.57 1.03 -9.75
C LYS A 110 15.15 -0.10 -10.62
N LEU A 111 16.08 -0.89 -10.07
CA LEU A 111 16.63 -2.04 -10.78
C LEU A 111 15.54 -3.07 -11.08
N ARG A 112 14.72 -3.41 -10.07
CA ARG A 112 13.58 -4.34 -10.23
C ARG A 112 12.61 -3.85 -11.30
N GLN A 113 12.31 -2.55 -11.32
CA GLN A 113 11.45 -1.95 -12.34
C GLN A 113 12.05 -2.09 -13.75
N LYS A 114 13.34 -1.74 -13.93
CA LYS A 114 14.03 -1.90 -15.23
C LYS A 114 14.06 -3.36 -15.70
N VAL A 115 14.28 -4.31 -14.78
CA VAL A 115 14.25 -5.74 -15.09
C VAL A 115 12.86 -6.16 -15.56
N LYS A 116 11.80 -5.70 -14.87
CA LYS A 116 10.41 -5.99 -15.27
C LYS A 116 10.08 -5.42 -16.65
N GLU A 117 10.44 -4.17 -16.92
CA GLU A 117 10.27 -3.53 -18.23
C GLU A 117 11.03 -4.28 -19.33
N HIS A 118 12.24 -4.79 -19.02
CA HIS A 118 13.01 -5.59 -19.96
C HIS A 118 12.36 -6.95 -20.21
N GLN A 119 11.88 -7.64 -19.17
CA GLN A 119 11.15 -8.91 -19.30
C GLN A 119 9.88 -8.75 -20.16
N GLU A 120 9.10 -7.69 -19.93
CA GLU A 120 7.92 -7.38 -20.73
C GLU A 120 8.29 -7.13 -22.20
N ARG A 121 9.36 -6.36 -22.47
CA ARG A 121 9.85 -6.11 -23.83
C ARG A 121 10.36 -7.38 -24.52
N VAL A 122 11.08 -8.24 -23.80
CA VAL A 122 11.55 -9.53 -24.33
C VAL A 122 10.37 -10.44 -24.63
N GLY A 123 9.38 -10.51 -23.73
CA GLY A 123 8.13 -11.26 -23.95
C GLY A 123 7.37 -10.80 -25.18
N GLN A 124 7.22 -9.48 -25.38
CA GLN A 124 6.62 -8.90 -26.58
C GLN A 124 7.40 -9.27 -27.85
N LYS A 125 8.73 -9.16 -27.83
CA LYS A 125 9.58 -9.53 -28.96
C LYS A 125 9.47 -11.02 -29.31
N LEU A 126 9.50 -11.90 -28.31
CA LEU A 126 9.33 -13.35 -28.52
C LEU A 126 7.97 -13.68 -29.11
N HIS A 127 6.90 -13.04 -28.63
CA HIS A 127 5.56 -13.20 -29.19
C HIS A 127 5.47 -12.72 -30.65
N THR A 128 6.09 -11.58 -30.99
CA THR A 128 6.17 -11.10 -32.37
C THR A 128 6.98 -12.05 -33.25
N VAL A 129 8.14 -12.51 -32.81
CA VAL A 129 8.96 -13.48 -33.55
C VAL A 129 8.21 -14.80 -33.74
N ALA A 130 7.48 -15.30 -32.73
CA ALA A 130 6.67 -16.49 -32.87
C ALA A 130 5.55 -16.32 -33.91
N LYS A 131 4.91 -15.14 -33.96
CA LYS A 131 3.92 -14.82 -35.01
C LYS A 131 4.55 -14.73 -36.40
N THR A 132 5.67 -14.03 -36.53
CA THR A 132 6.39 -13.89 -37.82
C THR A 132 6.94 -15.24 -38.29
N ALA A 133 7.52 -16.04 -37.40
CA ALA A 133 7.97 -17.40 -37.71
C ALA A 133 6.80 -18.32 -38.06
N GLY A 134 5.62 -18.16 -37.43
CA GLY A 134 4.40 -18.86 -37.81
C GLY A 134 3.90 -18.47 -39.22
N MET A 135 3.98 -17.19 -39.59
CA MET A 135 3.70 -16.71 -40.95
C MET A 135 4.75 -17.19 -41.97
N HIS A 136 6.02 -17.18 -41.58
CA HIS A 136 7.09 -17.69 -42.42
C HIS A 136 7.01 -19.22 -42.57
N HIS A 137 6.51 -19.95 -41.56
CA HIS A 137 6.35 -21.41 -41.64
C HIS A 137 5.38 -21.80 -42.76
N SER A 138 4.25 -21.11 -42.93
CA SER A 138 3.37 -21.33 -44.08
C SER A 138 4.04 -20.99 -45.41
N GLU A 139 4.78 -19.88 -45.49
CA GLU A 139 5.53 -19.52 -46.70
C GLU A 139 6.67 -20.51 -47.01
N TRP A 140 7.30 -21.10 -45.99
CA TRP A 140 8.34 -22.12 -46.14
C TRP A 140 7.74 -23.46 -46.59
N VAL A 141 6.58 -23.85 -46.06
CA VAL A 141 5.86 -25.07 -46.47
C VAL A 141 5.35 -24.93 -47.90
N GLU A 142 4.73 -23.80 -48.24
CA GLU A 142 4.24 -23.53 -49.61
C GLU A 142 5.39 -23.48 -50.62
N ASN A 143 6.54 -22.89 -50.25
CA ASN A 143 7.73 -22.95 -51.09
C ASN A 143 8.25 -24.39 -51.17
N ALA A 144 8.37 -25.14 -50.07
CA ALA A 144 8.81 -26.52 -50.11
C ALA A 144 7.94 -27.38 -51.04
N ASP A 145 6.61 -27.25 -50.95
CA ASP A 145 5.66 -27.94 -51.82
C ASP A 145 5.82 -27.54 -53.29
N ARG A 146 6.04 -26.24 -53.57
CA ARG A 146 6.32 -25.76 -54.94
C ARG A 146 7.60 -26.34 -55.52
N TRP A 147 8.65 -26.45 -54.70
CA TRP A 147 9.92 -27.04 -55.11
C TRP A 147 9.82 -28.55 -55.32
N VAL A 148 9.06 -29.26 -54.48
CA VAL A 148 8.77 -30.70 -54.65
C VAL A 148 7.92 -30.94 -55.89
N ALA A 149 6.88 -30.16 -56.13
CA ALA A 149 6.04 -30.25 -57.32
C ALA A 149 6.86 -30.03 -58.61
N GLY A 150 7.68 -28.97 -58.65
CA GLY A 150 8.54 -28.70 -59.81
C GLY A 150 9.66 -29.74 -60.01
N PHE A 151 10.11 -30.40 -58.93
CA PHE A 151 11.03 -31.54 -59.03
C PHE A 151 10.33 -32.78 -59.61
N LEU A 152 9.12 -33.10 -59.13
CA LEU A 152 8.35 -34.25 -59.59
C LEU A 152 7.90 -34.11 -61.05
N GLU A 153 7.48 -32.91 -61.48
CA GLU A 153 7.13 -32.62 -62.86
C GLU A 153 8.32 -32.90 -63.81
N LYS A 154 9.51 -32.41 -63.46
CA LYS A 154 10.74 -32.69 -64.23
C LYS A 154 11.14 -34.16 -64.20
N PHE A 155 10.85 -34.86 -63.10
CA PHE A 155 11.13 -36.30 -62.99
C PHE A 155 10.17 -37.11 -63.87
N GLU A 156 8.88 -36.77 -63.90
CA GLU A 156 7.88 -37.39 -64.77
C GLU A 156 8.14 -37.10 -66.26
N GLU A 157 8.48 -35.86 -66.64
CA GLU A 157 8.91 -35.53 -68.00
C GLU A 157 10.11 -36.36 -68.47
N GLY A 158 11.05 -36.65 -67.56
CA GLY A 158 12.19 -37.53 -67.82
C GLY A 158 11.83 -39.00 -67.98
N CYS A 159 10.72 -39.45 -67.38
CA CYS A 159 10.22 -40.83 -67.49
C CYS A 159 9.38 -41.08 -68.76
N TYR A 160 8.82 -40.05 -69.40
CA TYR A 160 8.09 -40.16 -70.67
C TYR A 160 8.97 -40.05 -71.93
N LEU A 161 10.28 -39.83 -71.76
CA LEU A 161 11.28 -39.76 -72.85
C LEU A 161 12.19 -41.01 -72.95
N MET A 162 11.82 -42.11 -72.27
CA MET A 162 12.41 -43.45 -72.41
C MET A 162 11.46 -44.40 -73.12
#